data_AF-A0A7X5DDA7-F1
#
_entry.id   AF-A0A7X5DDA7-F1
#
_cell.length_a   1.000
_cell.length_b   1.000
_cell.length_c   1.000
_cell.angle_alpha   90.00
_cell.angle_beta   90.00
_cell.angle_gamma   90.00
#
_symmetry.space_group_name_H-M   'P 1'
#
loop_
_entity.id
_entity.type
_entity.pdbx_description
1 polymer ?
#
loop_
_entity_poly.entity_id
_entity_poly.type
_entity_poly.pdbx_seq_one_letter_code
_entity_poly.pdbx_strand_id
1 'polypeptide(L)'
;MRGGNGFADARSFGLRSAANALGGHSDSSVNADAAAASQGQGDSAASSDAKGTSAQGEDAAAEESTTGPTLDPSEVSGYWILNGGKGVDDGILAAYWFDENGTFVMKANVLGVTLDREGTYRIEGDKVYVSVPDGGEGHVDVPSGGSGTATGIDIKINAIEDGEVTIDGDVLSTRATSTKGELITANRISEEQYQEYFDQVSALGPKNIAVGESVETPTVSFTVNSFSLVDEIYPSDTSGYYSYLSDEEGKTYLLAEVTFTNEGTEYCSPGYATEVMFNVGENTYNGSVEVDGGTRFSKVYSVDPKETSVLYIYCSVPDAALDSGDIKMTWTVPSEQQYMNTYWKASFPHDTFIVTM
;
A
#
# COMPACT_ATOMS: atom_id res chain seq x y z
N MET A 1 -6.36 -8.81 32.05
CA MET A 1 -4.99 -9.34 31.85
C MET A 1 -4.47 -8.80 30.55
N ARG A 2 -3.27 -8.18 30.59
CA ARG A 2 -2.56 -7.64 29.43
C ARG A 2 -2.16 -8.77 28.49
N GLY A 3 -2.33 -8.52 27.20
CA GLY A 3 -1.85 -9.37 26.11
C GLY A 3 -1.86 -8.57 24.81
N GLY A 4 -1.09 -7.48 24.78
CA GLY A 4 -0.79 -6.78 23.53
C GLY A 4 0.26 -7.58 22.78
N ASN A 5 -0.19 -8.46 21.88
CA ASN A 5 0.67 -9.01 20.84
C ASN A 5 0.51 -8.11 19.62
N GLY A 6 1.52 -7.27 19.39
CA GLY A 6 1.72 -6.58 18.13
C GLY A 6 2.05 -7.61 17.06
N PHE A 7 1.03 -8.10 16.37
CA PHE A 7 1.20 -8.65 15.04
C PHE A 7 1.22 -7.45 14.11
N ALA A 8 2.43 -7.07 13.68
CA ALA A 8 2.58 -6.21 12.53
C ALA A 8 1.86 -6.88 11.36
N ASP A 9 0.91 -6.14 10.78
CA ASP A 9 0.07 -6.56 9.65
C ASP A 9 0.96 -7.16 8.55
N ALA A 10 0.51 -8.26 7.93
CA ALA A 10 1.20 -8.88 6.79
C ALA A 10 1.50 -7.84 5.69
N ARG A 11 0.63 -6.82 5.56
CA ARG A 11 0.82 -5.66 4.68
C ARG A 11 2.04 -4.83 5.07
N SER A 12 2.20 -4.53 6.36
CA SER A 12 3.36 -3.77 6.88
C SER A 12 4.69 -4.53 6.68
N PHE A 13 4.67 -5.87 6.75
CA PHE A 13 5.83 -6.71 6.43
C PHE A 13 6.12 -6.76 4.92
N GLY A 14 5.07 -6.91 4.11
CA GLY A 14 5.15 -6.90 2.66
C GLY A 14 5.72 -5.62 2.10
N LEU A 15 5.23 -4.48 2.59
CA LEU A 15 5.70 -3.17 2.18
C LEU A 15 7.10 -2.84 2.71
N ARG A 16 7.50 -3.33 3.89
CA ARG A 16 8.90 -3.30 4.35
C ARG A 16 9.81 -4.09 3.40
N SER A 17 9.32 -5.23 2.89
CA SER A 17 10.03 -6.04 1.89
C SER A 17 10.15 -5.30 0.56
N ALA A 18 9.09 -4.63 0.10
CA ALA A 18 9.09 -3.80 -1.10
C ALA A 18 10.01 -2.56 -0.96
N ALA A 19 9.97 -1.85 0.17
CA ALA A 19 10.86 -0.73 0.46
C ALA A 19 12.33 -1.18 0.48
N ASN A 20 12.64 -2.31 1.12
CA ASN A 20 14.00 -2.87 1.08
C ASN A 20 14.41 -3.30 -0.34
N ALA A 21 13.47 -3.83 -1.14
CA ALA A 21 13.73 -4.17 -2.53
C ALA A 21 14.06 -2.94 -3.39
N LEU A 22 13.52 -1.77 -3.05
CA LEU A 22 13.76 -0.47 -3.69
C LEU A 22 14.99 0.29 -3.12
N GLY A 23 15.75 -0.31 -2.20
CA GLY A 23 16.89 0.33 -1.55
C GLY A 23 16.51 1.38 -0.49
N GLY A 24 15.26 1.35 -0.03
CA GLY A 24 14.74 2.26 0.99
C GLY A 24 14.60 1.63 2.38
N HIS A 25 14.69 2.47 3.42
CA HIS A 25 14.34 2.10 4.78
C HIS A 25 12.91 2.59 5.08
N SER A 26 12.15 1.79 5.82
CA SER A 26 10.83 2.19 6.34
C SER A 26 10.90 2.36 7.85
N ASP A 27 10.62 3.57 8.33
CA ASP A 27 10.39 3.84 9.75
C ASP A 27 8.88 3.79 10.00
N SER A 28 8.39 2.71 10.61
CA SER A 28 7.03 2.76 11.16
C SER A 28 7.08 3.45 12.53
N SER A 29 7.00 4.77 12.57
CA SER A 29 6.63 5.42 13.83
C SER A 29 5.14 5.19 14.07
N VAL A 30 4.81 4.11 14.79
CA VAL A 30 3.55 4.07 15.53
C VAL A 30 3.68 5.16 16.59
N ASN A 31 3.10 6.34 16.33
CA ASN A 31 3.03 7.41 17.31
C ASN A 31 2.14 6.95 18.46
N ALA A 32 2.77 6.35 19.48
CA ALA A 32 2.20 6.29 20.81
C ALA A 32 2.41 7.66 21.45
N ASP A 33 1.31 8.32 21.79
CA ASP A 33 1.27 9.67 22.36
C ASP A 33 2.23 9.92 23.54
N ALA A 34 2.71 11.16 23.55
CA ALA A 34 3.46 11.95 24.51
C ALA A 34 3.47 11.55 26.01
N ALA A 35 4.64 11.68 26.67
CA ALA A 35 4.91 12.71 27.70
C ALA A 35 6.13 12.40 28.61
N ALA A 36 6.86 13.47 28.93
CA ALA A 36 7.74 13.68 30.09
C ALA A 36 9.08 12.92 30.18
N ALA A 37 10.20 13.63 30.05
CA ALA A 37 10.83 14.34 31.17
C ALA A 37 12.17 14.96 30.75
N SER A 38 12.30 16.26 30.98
CA SER A 38 13.57 16.98 31.05
C SER A 38 14.41 16.50 32.23
N GLN A 39 15.73 16.41 32.05
CA GLN A 39 16.86 16.55 33.01
C GLN A 39 18.01 15.74 32.40
N GLY A 40 19.26 16.16 32.32
CA GLY A 40 20.00 17.31 32.80
C GLY A 40 21.49 17.01 32.58
N GLN A 41 22.25 18.05 32.27
CA GLN A 41 23.71 18.27 32.47
C GLN A 41 24.67 17.08 32.66
N GLY A 42 25.80 17.16 31.93
CA GLY A 42 27.04 16.49 32.31
C GLY A 42 28.22 16.81 31.37
N ASP A 43 29.01 17.81 31.74
CA ASP A 43 30.33 18.15 31.17
C ASP A 43 31.35 17.00 31.24
N SER A 44 32.29 16.97 30.28
CA SER A 44 33.76 16.79 30.43
C SER A 44 34.35 16.30 29.08
N ALA A 45 35.22 17.03 28.38
CA ALA A 45 36.60 17.45 28.63
C ALA A 45 37.63 16.57 27.88
N ALA A 46 38.36 17.23 26.96
CA ALA A 46 39.81 17.14 26.66
C ALA A 46 40.42 15.74 26.41
N SER A 47 40.99 15.44 25.24
CA SER A 47 42.35 15.79 24.73
C SER A 47 42.83 14.53 23.98
N SER A 48 43.82 14.45 23.09
CA SER A 48 44.96 15.28 22.73
C SER A 48 45.53 14.77 21.40
N ASP A 49 46.20 15.67 20.69
CA ASP A 49 47.15 15.53 19.58
C ASP A 49 47.88 14.19 19.38
N ALA A 50 48.09 13.84 18.10
CA ALA A 50 49.39 13.38 17.61
C ALA A 50 49.59 13.75 16.13
N LYS A 51 50.65 14.53 15.87
CA LYS A 51 51.18 14.98 14.57
C LYS A 51 52.02 13.90 13.86
N GLY A 52 52.14 14.05 12.54
CA GLY A 52 53.28 13.63 11.70
C GLY A 52 52.96 12.39 10.85
N THR A 53 53.28 12.29 9.56
CA THR A 53 54.37 12.92 8.79
C THR A 53 54.08 12.75 7.28
N SER A 54 54.55 13.69 6.48
CA SER A 54 54.57 13.72 5.01
C SER A 54 55.48 12.66 4.37
N ALA A 55 55.15 12.18 3.15
CA ALA A 55 56.08 12.13 2.01
C ALA A 55 55.36 11.67 0.71
N GLN A 56 55.68 12.35 -0.38
CA GLN A 56 55.36 12.03 -1.77
C GLN A 56 56.07 10.74 -2.25
N GLY A 57 55.50 10.09 -3.25
CA GLY A 57 56.17 9.09 -4.07
C GLY A 57 55.26 8.62 -5.20
N GLU A 58 55.41 9.25 -6.37
CA GLU A 58 54.93 8.72 -7.65
C GLU A 58 55.60 7.36 -7.91
N ASP A 59 54.81 6.35 -8.24
CA ASP A 59 55.26 5.32 -9.17
C ASP A 59 54.07 4.82 -9.98
N ALA A 60 54.12 5.10 -11.28
CA ALA A 60 53.14 4.68 -12.27
C ALA A 60 53.39 3.21 -12.60
N ALA A 61 52.70 2.31 -11.89
CA ALA A 61 52.53 0.94 -12.34
C ALA A 61 51.37 0.93 -13.35
N ALA A 62 51.69 0.70 -14.61
CA ALA A 62 50.72 0.34 -15.63
C ALA A 62 49.99 -0.93 -15.18
N GLU A 63 48.73 -0.79 -14.77
CA GLU A 63 47.85 -1.94 -14.61
C GLU A 63 47.62 -2.55 -15.99
N GLU A 64 48.15 -3.76 -16.18
CA GLU A 64 47.76 -4.62 -17.29
C GLU A 64 46.25 -4.83 -17.23
N SER A 65 45.56 -4.29 -18.23
CA SER A 65 44.15 -4.54 -18.53
C SER A 65 43.94 -6.05 -18.73
N THR A 66 43.59 -6.77 -17.66
CA THR A 66 43.04 -8.11 -17.74
C THR A 66 41.58 -8.01 -18.17
N THR A 67 41.33 -7.72 -19.45
CA THR A 67 39.99 -7.86 -20.01
C THR A 67 39.67 -9.34 -20.13
N GLY A 68 39.07 -9.89 -19.08
CA GLY A 68 38.24 -11.09 -19.20
C GLY A 68 37.13 -10.87 -20.25
N PRO A 69 36.45 -11.93 -20.70
CA PRO A 69 35.32 -11.77 -21.62
C PRO A 69 34.32 -10.77 -21.01
N THR A 70 33.99 -9.74 -21.78
CA THR A 70 32.99 -8.76 -21.38
C THR A 70 31.61 -9.41 -21.42
N LEU A 71 30.83 -9.22 -20.37
CA LEU A 71 29.46 -9.75 -20.28
C LEU A 71 28.60 -9.15 -21.41
N ASP A 72 27.81 -9.97 -22.09
CA ASP A 72 26.96 -9.49 -23.19
C ASP A 72 25.72 -8.77 -22.59
N PRO A 73 25.33 -7.57 -23.07
CA PRO A 73 24.12 -6.91 -22.59
C PRO A 73 22.85 -7.77 -22.64
N SER A 74 22.76 -8.71 -23.58
CA SER A 74 21.65 -9.67 -23.67
C SER A 74 21.63 -10.73 -22.56
N GLU A 75 22.74 -10.91 -21.84
CA GLU A 75 22.81 -11.74 -20.62
C GLU A 75 22.30 -10.97 -19.41
N VAL A 76 22.28 -9.63 -19.46
CA VAL A 76 21.78 -8.73 -18.40
C VAL A 76 20.31 -8.37 -18.60
N SER A 77 19.91 -8.12 -19.85
CA SER A 77 18.60 -7.55 -20.17
C SER A 77 17.42 -8.43 -19.75
N GLY A 78 16.28 -7.80 -19.47
CA GLY A 78 15.05 -8.47 -19.07
C GLY A 78 14.74 -8.37 -17.57
N TYR A 79 13.80 -9.21 -17.13
CA TYR A 79 13.24 -9.17 -15.78
C TYR A 79 13.94 -10.15 -14.83
N TRP A 80 14.19 -9.68 -13.62
CA TRP A 80 14.79 -10.45 -12.54
C TRP A 80 13.93 -10.33 -11.27
N ILE A 81 13.24 -11.40 -10.89
CA ILE A 81 12.35 -11.40 -9.71
C ILE A 81 13.13 -11.72 -8.44
N LEU A 82 12.94 -10.93 -7.37
CA LEU A 82 13.71 -11.09 -6.13
C LEU A 82 13.27 -12.33 -5.34
N ASN A 83 14.22 -13.21 -5.01
CA ASN A 83 13.97 -14.49 -4.33
C ASN A 83 13.64 -14.39 -2.84
N GLY A 84 13.81 -13.20 -2.24
CA GLY A 84 13.34 -12.87 -0.89
C GLY A 84 11.89 -12.38 -0.84
N GLY A 85 11.27 -12.15 -2.00
CA GLY A 85 9.90 -11.68 -2.16
C GLY A 85 8.96 -12.80 -2.58
N LYS A 86 8.81 -13.84 -1.74
CA LYS A 86 7.69 -14.82 -1.84
C LYS A 86 6.37 -14.14 -1.47
N GLY A 87 6.06 -13.04 -2.15
CA GLY A 87 4.98 -12.14 -1.79
C GLY A 87 3.86 -12.10 -2.81
N VAL A 88 3.91 -12.82 -3.93
CA VAL A 88 2.85 -12.77 -4.94
C VAL A 88 1.49 -13.12 -4.31
N ASP A 89 1.46 -14.20 -3.51
CA ASP A 89 0.30 -14.59 -2.71
C ASP A 89 -0.03 -13.61 -1.58
N ASP A 90 0.98 -12.88 -1.08
CA ASP A 90 0.84 -11.85 -0.04
C ASP A 90 0.57 -10.43 -0.60
N GLY A 91 0.40 -10.30 -1.92
CA GLY A 91 0.17 -9.02 -2.59
C GLY A 91 1.41 -8.14 -2.80
N ILE A 92 2.61 -8.70 -2.93
CA ILE A 92 3.87 -8.00 -3.23
C ILE A 92 4.63 -8.68 -4.37
N LEU A 93 4.96 -7.90 -5.40
CA LEU A 93 5.90 -8.23 -6.45
C LEU A 93 7.06 -7.24 -6.41
N ALA A 94 8.30 -7.75 -6.41
CA ALA A 94 9.50 -6.93 -6.54
C ALA A 94 10.44 -7.53 -7.58
N ALA A 95 10.91 -6.69 -8.51
CA ALA A 95 11.75 -7.11 -9.62
C ALA A 95 12.77 -6.03 -9.99
N TYR A 96 13.83 -6.46 -10.67
CA TYR A 96 14.70 -5.59 -11.44
C TYR A 96 14.41 -5.77 -12.92
N TRP A 97 14.51 -4.69 -13.68
CA TRP A 97 14.43 -4.71 -15.13
C TRP A 97 15.61 -3.96 -15.74
N PHE A 98 16.26 -4.59 -16.70
CA PHE A 98 17.36 -4.02 -17.47
C PHE A 98 16.95 -3.97 -18.94
N ASP A 99 17.09 -2.82 -19.60
CA ASP A 99 16.95 -2.74 -21.05
C ASP A 99 18.29 -2.94 -21.76
N GLU A 100 18.30 -2.97 -23.10
CA GLU A 100 19.55 -3.10 -23.87
C GLU A 100 20.34 -1.78 -24.00
N ASN A 101 19.77 -0.65 -23.57
CA ASN A 101 20.32 0.69 -23.76
C ASN A 101 21.03 1.26 -22.51
N GLY A 102 21.13 0.48 -21.43
CA GLY A 102 21.75 0.92 -20.19
C GLY A 102 20.77 1.46 -19.14
N THR A 103 19.46 1.26 -19.33
CA THR A 103 18.43 1.60 -18.33
C THR A 103 18.25 0.47 -17.33
N PHE A 104 18.18 0.83 -16.06
CA PHE A 104 17.88 -0.08 -14.96
C PHE A 104 16.66 0.45 -14.20
N VAL A 105 15.67 -0.41 -13.95
CA VAL A 105 14.48 -0.04 -13.18
C VAL A 105 14.30 -1.02 -12.03
N MET A 106 14.16 -0.49 -10.83
CA MET A 106 13.68 -1.22 -9.67
C MET A 106 12.16 -1.13 -9.65
N LYS A 107 11.49 -2.26 -9.81
CA LYS A 107 10.03 -2.34 -9.91
C LYS A 107 9.45 -2.96 -8.65
N ALA A 108 8.43 -2.35 -8.09
CA ALA A 108 7.61 -2.95 -7.05
C ALA A 108 6.13 -2.74 -7.36
N ASN A 109 5.32 -3.78 -7.16
CA ASN A 109 3.87 -3.68 -7.12
C ASN A 109 3.41 -4.22 -5.77
N VAL A 110 2.64 -3.42 -5.05
CA VAL A 110 2.04 -3.83 -3.78
C VAL A 110 0.55 -3.62 -3.87
N LEU A 111 -0.21 -4.71 -3.90
CA LEU A 111 -1.67 -4.68 -3.96
C LEU A 111 -2.17 -3.73 -5.06
N GLY A 112 -1.57 -3.80 -6.26
CA GLY A 112 -1.93 -2.97 -7.42
C GLY A 112 -1.30 -1.57 -7.45
N VAL A 113 -0.66 -1.13 -6.37
CA VAL A 113 0.08 0.14 -6.36
C VAL A 113 1.48 -0.10 -6.90
N THR A 114 1.83 0.57 -8.00
CA THR A 114 3.14 0.45 -8.66
C THR A 114 4.11 1.51 -8.17
N LEU A 115 5.33 1.09 -7.86
CA LEU A 115 6.44 1.92 -7.42
C LEU A 115 7.66 1.54 -8.27
N ASP A 116 7.98 2.40 -9.24
CA ASP A 116 9.12 2.21 -10.14
C ASP A 116 10.18 3.27 -9.86
N ARG A 117 11.44 2.82 -9.78
CA ARG A 117 12.60 3.69 -9.63
C ARG A 117 13.58 3.46 -10.76
N GLU A 118 13.69 4.45 -11.63
CA GLU A 118 14.56 4.43 -12.80
C GLU A 118 15.98 4.86 -12.43
N GLY A 119 16.94 4.19 -13.03
CA GLY A 119 18.37 4.47 -12.96
C GLY A 119 19.06 3.95 -14.22
N THR A 120 20.37 3.82 -14.15
CA THR A 120 21.22 3.37 -15.26
C THR A 120 22.08 2.21 -14.84
N TYR A 121 22.53 1.40 -15.79
CA TYR A 121 23.57 0.42 -15.58
C TYR A 121 24.66 0.50 -16.64
N ARG A 122 25.83 -0.02 -16.28
CA ARG A 122 26.98 -0.18 -17.17
C ARG A 122 27.66 -1.52 -16.91
N ILE A 123 28.29 -2.06 -17.94
CA ILE A 123 29.08 -3.30 -17.87
C ILE A 123 30.55 -2.93 -17.97
N GLU A 124 31.37 -3.38 -17.02
CA GLU A 124 32.82 -3.28 -17.08
C GLU A 124 33.44 -4.65 -16.84
N GLY A 125 33.97 -5.24 -17.91
CA GLY A 125 34.46 -6.63 -17.88
C GLY A 125 33.30 -7.60 -17.62
N ASP A 126 33.43 -8.41 -16.58
CA ASP A 126 32.46 -9.41 -16.13
C ASP A 126 31.50 -8.87 -15.05
N LYS A 127 31.54 -7.57 -14.76
CA LYS A 127 30.74 -6.92 -13.72
C LYS A 127 29.70 -5.97 -14.28
N VAL A 128 28.55 -5.92 -13.62
CA VAL A 128 27.50 -4.94 -13.85
C VAL A 128 27.47 -3.95 -12.70
N TYR A 129 27.39 -2.66 -13.01
CA TYR A 129 27.24 -1.59 -12.02
C TYR A 129 25.95 -0.84 -12.28
N VAL A 130 25.13 -0.69 -11.24
CA VAL A 130 23.87 0.07 -11.29
C VAL A 130 24.00 1.38 -10.54
N SER A 131 23.39 2.43 -11.05
CA SER A 131 23.29 3.73 -10.39
C SER A 131 21.84 4.21 -10.42
N VAL A 132 21.33 4.63 -9.29
CA VAL A 132 19.94 5.06 -9.15
C VAL A 132 19.91 6.36 -8.35
N PRO A 133 19.35 7.46 -8.90
CA PRO A 133 19.32 8.76 -8.23
C PRO A 133 18.49 8.71 -6.95
N ASP A 134 18.79 9.61 -6.02
CA ASP A 134 18.01 9.77 -4.78
C ASP A 134 16.52 9.93 -5.10
N GLY A 135 15.68 9.10 -4.48
CA GLY A 135 14.23 9.12 -4.66
C GLY A 135 13.51 10.03 -3.68
N GLY A 136 14.22 10.63 -2.73
CA GLY A 136 13.67 11.44 -1.66
C GLY A 136 12.90 10.63 -0.62
N GLU A 137 12.04 11.33 0.11
CA GLU A 137 11.05 10.76 1.02
C GLU A 137 9.70 10.74 0.30
N GLY A 138 9.13 9.55 0.13
CA GLY A 138 7.84 9.36 -0.52
C GLY A 138 6.84 8.73 0.44
N HIS A 139 5.58 9.19 0.40
CA HIS A 139 4.47 8.58 1.12
C HIS A 139 3.64 7.76 0.14
N VAL A 140 3.50 6.46 0.38
CA VAL A 140 2.63 5.60 -0.44
C VAL A 140 1.39 5.32 0.35
N ASP A 141 0.26 5.94 -0.03
CA ASP A 141 -1.04 5.62 0.53
C ASP A 141 -1.43 4.20 0.17
N VAL A 142 -1.30 3.29 1.13
CA VAL A 142 -1.94 1.99 1.05
C VAL A 142 -3.27 2.12 1.76
N PRO A 143 -4.41 1.91 1.08
CA PRO A 143 -5.71 1.94 1.74
C PRO A 143 -5.73 0.87 2.82
N SER A 144 -5.48 1.29 4.06
CA SER A 144 -5.72 0.46 5.23
C SER A 144 -7.21 0.51 5.48
N GLY A 145 -7.90 -0.60 5.22
CA GLY A 145 -9.18 -0.90 5.87
C GLY A 145 -8.96 -1.09 7.37
N GLY A 146 -8.50 -0.05 8.06
CA GLY A 146 -8.61 0.04 9.51
C GLY A 146 -8.82 1.50 9.92
N SER A 147 -9.59 1.70 10.98
CA SER A 147 -9.87 2.98 11.70
C SER A 147 -8.68 3.87 12.11
N GLY A 148 -7.46 3.58 11.66
CA GLY A 148 -6.31 4.48 11.75
C GLY A 148 -6.18 5.32 10.49
N THR A 149 -5.58 6.50 10.59
CA THR A 149 -5.03 7.25 9.46
C THR A 149 -4.44 6.28 8.45
N ALA A 150 -4.74 6.45 7.15
CA ALA A 150 -4.14 5.68 6.07
C ALA A 150 -2.70 5.38 6.46
N THR A 151 -2.37 4.10 6.72
CA THR A 151 -0.98 3.75 7.02
C THR A 151 -0.25 3.78 5.69
N GLY A 152 -0.10 4.98 5.15
CA GLY A 152 0.84 5.18 4.09
C GLY A 152 2.23 5.01 4.67
N ILE A 153 3.13 4.55 3.80
CA ILE A 153 4.48 4.22 4.22
C ILE A 153 5.37 5.34 3.73
N ASP A 154 6.03 5.95 4.69
CA ASP A 154 7.16 6.83 4.44
C ASP A 154 8.34 5.94 4.02
N ILE A 155 8.63 5.96 2.73
CA ILE A 155 9.78 5.29 2.14
C ILE A 155 10.86 6.35 1.99
N LYS A 156 11.96 6.18 2.72
CA LYS A 156 13.19 6.95 2.47
C LYS A 156 14.08 6.17 1.52
N ILE A 157 14.28 6.71 0.32
CA ILE A 157 14.93 6.02 -0.78
C ILE A 157 16.29 6.67 -1.08
N ASN A 158 17.36 6.11 -0.53
CA ASN A 158 18.71 6.65 -0.74
C ASN A 158 19.23 6.34 -2.15
N ALA A 159 20.08 7.23 -2.67
CA ALA A 159 20.83 7.00 -3.91
C ALA A 159 21.65 5.70 -3.87
N ILE A 160 21.77 5.04 -5.02
CA ILE A 160 22.70 3.93 -5.24
C ILE A 160 23.75 4.43 -6.23
N GLU A 161 25.01 4.44 -5.83
CA GLU A 161 26.13 4.87 -6.67
C GLU A 161 27.02 3.67 -6.98
N ASP A 162 27.16 3.32 -8.26
CA ASP A 162 28.00 2.23 -8.75
C ASP A 162 27.83 0.92 -7.96
N GLY A 163 26.58 0.55 -7.72
CA GLY A 163 26.20 -0.67 -7.05
C GLY A 163 26.61 -1.91 -7.85
N GLU A 164 27.51 -2.72 -7.32
CA GLU A 164 27.96 -3.94 -7.99
C GLU A 164 26.85 -5.01 -8.01
N VAL A 165 26.62 -5.58 -9.19
CA VAL A 165 25.69 -6.66 -9.47
C VAL A 165 26.46 -7.78 -10.15
N THR A 166 26.32 -8.99 -9.62
CA THR A 166 26.89 -10.21 -10.19
C THR A 166 25.80 -11.00 -10.89
N ILE A 167 26.08 -11.47 -12.11
CA ILE A 167 25.19 -12.32 -12.88
C ILE A 167 25.88 -13.67 -13.10
N ASP A 168 25.21 -14.74 -12.70
CA ASP A 168 25.62 -16.13 -12.91
C ASP A 168 24.46 -16.90 -13.54
N GLY A 169 24.45 -16.95 -14.87
CA GLY A 169 23.35 -17.51 -15.64
C GLY A 169 22.02 -16.80 -15.33
N ASP A 170 21.04 -17.55 -14.83
CA ASP A 170 19.71 -17.04 -14.50
C ASP A 170 19.61 -16.47 -13.07
N VAL A 171 20.73 -16.25 -12.38
CA VAL A 171 20.75 -15.69 -11.02
C VAL A 171 21.53 -14.38 -10.98
N LEU A 172 20.85 -13.33 -10.52
CA LEU A 172 21.43 -12.04 -10.17
C LEU A 172 21.65 -11.97 -8.66
N SER A 173 22.81 -11.46 -8.23
CA SER A 173 23.13 -11.23 -6.82
C SER A 173 23.72 -9.84 -6.60
N THR A 174 23.28 -9.14 -5.56
CA THR A 174 23.82 -7.83 -5.20
C THR A 174 23.66 -7.52 -3.72
N ARG A 175 24.51 -6.64 -3.19
CA ARG A 175 24.31 -6.01 -1.87
C ARG A 175 23.97 -4.52 -1.99
N ALA A 176 24.09 -3.95 -3.19
CA ALA A 176 23.97 -2.51 -3.42
C ALA A 176 22.55 -1.98 -3.18
N THR A 177 21.55 -2.83 -3.39
CA THR A 177 20.14 -2.52 -3.16
C THR A 177 19.70 -2.86 -1.74
N SER A 178 20.56 -3.50 -0.93
CA SER A 178 20.23 -3.84 0.44
C SER A 178 20.54 -2.71 1.40
N THR A 179 19.53 -2.29 2.13
CA THR A 179 19.65 -1.26 3.16
C THR A 179 20.38 -1.75 4.42
N LYS A 180 20.51 -3.07 4.58
CA LYS A 180 21.27 -3.73 5.66
C LYS A 180 22.58 -4.34 5.19
N GLY A 181 22.95 -4.14 3.92
CA GLY A 181 24.11 -4.77 3.30
C GLY A 181 23.98 -6.30 3.14
N GLU A 182 22.77 -6.85 3.25
CA GLU A 182 22.48 -8.26 3.02
C GLU A 182 22.58 -8.62 1.53
N LEU A 183 22.86 -9.89 1.23
CA LEU A 183 22.89 -10.36 -0.15
C LEU A 183 21.45 -10.54 -0.64
N ILE A 184 21.06 -9.75 -1.64
CA ILE A 184 19.81 -9.91 -2.38
C ILE A 184 20.10 -10.80 -3.59
N THR A 185 19.22 -11.76 -3.85
CA THR A 185 19.27 -12.57 -5.07
C THR A 185 17.96 -12.43 -5.85
N ALA A 186 18.06 -12.48 -7.17
CA ALA A 186 16.92 -12.46 -8.08
C ALA A 186 17.10 -13.50 -9.19
N ASN A 187 16.00 -14.10 -9.66
CA ASN A 187 16.01 -15.05 -10.76
C ASN A 187 15.49 -14.40 -12.04
N ARG A 188 16.10 -14.75 -13.17
CA ARG A 188 15.62 -14.33 -14.48
C ARG A 188 14.24 -14.93 -14.75
N ILE A 189 13.33 -14.13 -15.29
CA ILE A 189 11.99 -14.56 -15.72
C ILE A 189 11.65 -13.95 -17.08
N SER A 190 10.70 -14.55 -17.80
CA SER A 190 10.17 -13.96 -19.02
C SER A 190 9.26 -12.75 -18.70
N GLU A 191 9.07 -11.88 -19.69
CA GLU A 191 8.10 -10.78 -19.60
C GLU A 191 6.67 -11.28 -19.36
N GLU A 192 6.29 -12.40 -19.99
CA GLU A 192 4.98 -13.03 -19.80
C GLU A 192 4.78 -13.49 -18.35
N GLN A 193 5.80 -14.10 -17.74
CA GLN A 193 5.76 -14.50 -16.33
C GLN A 193 5.71 -13.29 -15.40
N TYR A 194 6.46 -12.23 -15.71
CA TYR A 194 6.40 -10.99 -14.94
C TYR A 194 4.98 -10.40 -14.98
N GLN A 195 4.37 -10.32 -16.16
CA GLN A 195 3.02 -9.78 -16.32
C GLN A 195 1.99 -10.65 -15.59
N GLU A 196 2.10 -11.97 -15.64
CA GLU A 196 1.23 -12.87 -14.88
C GLU A 196 1.29 -12.58 -13.37
N TYR A 197 2.49 -12.44 -12.80
CA TYR A 197 2.63 -12.09 -11.38
C TYR A 197 2.14 -10.68 -11.06
N PHE A 198 2.37 -9.73 -11.96
CA PHE A 198 1.90 -8.36 -11.81
C PHE A 198 0.37 -8.29 -11.75
N ASP A 199 -0.30 -9.01 -12.65
CA ASP A 199 -1.76 -9.08 -12.70
C ASP A 199 -2.32 -9.78 -11.45
N GLN A 200 -1.69 -10.87 -11.01
CA GLN A 200 -2.08 -11.58 -9.78
C GLN A 200 -1.99 -10.66 -8.55
N VAL A 201 -0.87 -9.96 -8.35
CA VAL A 201 -0.70 -9.03 -7.24
C VAL A 201 -1.67 -7.85 -7.33
N SER A 202 -1.87 -7.31 -8.54
CA SER A 202 -2.78 -6.19 -8.74
C SER A 202 -4.23 -6.54 -8.46
N ALA A 203 -4.64 -7.78 -8.76
CA ALA A 203 -5.99 -8.27 -8.46
C ALA A 203 -6.29 -8.41 -6.96
N LEU A 204 -5.27 -8.50 -6.11
CA LEU A 204 -5.41 -8.49 -4.65
C LEU A 204 -5.60 -7.07 -4.08
N GLY A 205 -5.41 -6.05 -4.91
CA GLY A 205 -5.52 -4.66 -4.55
C GLY A 205 -6.93 -4.10 -4.44
N PRO A 206 -7.06 -2.83 -4.01
CA PRO A 206 -8.30 -2.08 -4.10
C PRO A 206 -8.83 -2.00 -5.53
N LYS A 207 -10.11 -2.30 -5.72
CA LYS A 207 -10.80 -2.29 -7.00
C LYS A 207 -11.54 -0.97 -7.19
N ASN A 208 -11.15 -0.21 -8.20
CA ASN A 208 -11.92 0.98 -8.59
C ASN A 208 -13.20 0.54 -9.29
N ILE A 209 -14.34 1.03 -8.83
CA ILE A 209 -15.67 0.71 -9.37
C ILE A 209 -16.41 2.01 -9.69
N ALA A 210 -17.18 2.02 -10.78
CA ALA A 210 -18.01 3.15 -11.15
C ALA A 210 -19.36 3.13 -10.42
N VAL A 211 -19.96 4.31 -10.22
CA VAL A 211 -21.38 4.40 -9.82
C VAL A 211 -22.24 3.72 -10.90
N GLY A 212 -23.14 2.84 -10.47
CA GLY A 212 -23.99 2.01 -11.34
C GLY A 212 -23.35 0.70 -11.78
N GLU A 213 -22.07 0.45 -11.47
CA GLU A 213 -21.42 -0.84 -11.73
C GLU A 213 -21.91 -1.91 -10.75
N SER A 214 -22.16 -3.12 -11.23
CA SER A 214 -22.49 -4.27 -10.40
C SER A 214 -21.24 -5.07 -10.08
N VAL A 215 -21.00 -5.29 -8.79
CA VAL A 215 -19.90 -6.06 -8.25
C VAL A 215 -20.45 -7.36 -7.69
N GLU A 216 -19.79 -8.46 -8.02
CA GLU A 216 -20.09 -9.78 -7.45
C GLU A 216 -18.84 -10.33 -6.74
N THR A 217 -19.05 -10.80 -5.52
CA THR A 217 -18.05 -11.50 -4.70
C THR A 217 -18.66 -12.79 -4.18
N PRO A 218 -17.86 -13.71 -3.60
CA PRO A 218 -18.41 -14.91 -2.96
C PRO A 218 -19.36 -14.64 -1.79
N THR A 219 -19.24 -13.50 -1.09
CA THR A 219 -20.02 -13.18 0.11
C THR A 219 -21.20 -12.24 -0.19
N VAL A 220 -21.02 -11.30 -1.12
CA VAL A 220 -22.01 -10.26 -1.43
C VAL A 220 -22.03 -9.92 -2.92
N SER A 221 -23.17 -9.44 -3.41
CA SER A 221 -23.26 -8.68 -4.66
C SER A 221 -23.81 -7.29 -4.36
N PHE A 222 -23.28 -6.26 -5.02
CA PHE A 222 -23.73 -4.90 -4.77
C PHE A 222 -23.59 -3.97 -5.96
N THR A 223 -24.34 -2.87 -5.93
CA THR A 223 -24.21 -1.74 -6.85
C THR A 223 -24.31 -0.45 -6.07
N VAL A 224 -23.31 0.42 -6.19
CA VAL A 224 -23.39 1.79 -5.69
C VAL A 224 -24.25 2.58 -6.67
N ASN A 225 -25.52 2.81 -6.33
CA ASN A 225 -26.51 3.42 -7.22
C ASN A 225 -26.27 4.93 -7.38
N SER A 226 -25.83 5.57 -6.31
CA SER A 226 -25.52 7.00 -6.26
C SER A 226 -24.36 7.24 -5.30
N PHE A 227 -23.63 8.33 -5.53
CA PHE A 227 -22.67 8.89 -4.60
C PHE A 227 -22.79 10.42 -4.67
N SER A 228 -23.28 11.07 -3.62
CA SER A 228 -23.68 12.48 -3.67
C SER A 228 -23.51 13.21 -2.34
N LEU A 229 -23.56 14.54 -2.42
CA LEU A 229 -23.64 15.45 -1.28
C LEU A 229 -25.11 15.74 -0.93
N VAL A 230 -25.50 15.58 0.33
CA VAL A 230 -26.87 15.81 0.82
C VAL A 230 -26.88 16.42 2.22
N ASP A 231 -27.92 17.21 2.51
CA ASP A 231 -28.12 17.79 3.85
C ASP A 231 -28.84 16.81 4.81
N GLU A 232 -29.66 15.92 4.24
CA GLU A 232 -30.52 15.01 4.98
C GLU A 232 -30.56 13.64 4.31
N ILE A 233 -30.59 12.58 5.13
CA ILE A 233 -30.68 11.18 4.68
C ILE A 233 -32.00 10.60 5.15
N TYR A 234 -32.85 10.26 4.18
CA TYR A 234 -34.19 9.72 4.40
C TYR A 234 -34.22 8.21 4.17
N PRO A 235 -35.06 7.46 4.92
CA PRO A 235 -35.29 6.05 4.63
C PRO A 235 -36.24 5.90 3.43
N SER A 236 -36.33 4.70 2.84
CA SER A 236 -37.14 4.51 1.61
C SER A 236 -38.65 4.70 1.78
N ASP A 237 -39.19 4.43 2.98
CA ASP A 237 -40.60 4.61 3.31
C ASP A 237 -40.81 5.78 4.28
N THR A 238 -41.24 6.91 3.72
CA THR A 238 -41.60 8.13 4.46
C THR A 238 -43.12 8.28 4.64
N SER A 239 -43.93 7.25 4.35
CA SER A 239 -45.40 7.33 4.30
C SER A 239 -46.10 7.36 5.68
N GLY A 240 -45.34 7.47 6.77
CA GLY A 240 -45.85 7.50 8.14
C GLY A 240 -44.88 8.11 9.14
N TYR A 241 -44.79 7.52 10.33
CA TYR A 241 -43.74 7.89 11.29
C TYR A 241 -42.41 7.27 10.85
N TYR A 242 -41.44 8.10 10.49
CA TYR A 242 -40.10 7.67 10.07
C TYR A 242 -39.00 8.36 10.88
N SER A 243 -37.77 7.89 10.73
CA SER A 243 -36.56 8.52 11.28
C SER A 243 -35.59 8.83 10.14
N TYR A 244 -35.00 10.02 10.16
CA TYR A 244 -34.06 10.51 9.17
C TYR A 244 -32.85 11.12 9.88
N LEU A 245 -31.76 11.33 9.15
CA LEU A 245 -30.59 12.06 9.62
C LEU A 245 -30.60 13.45 8.98
N SER A 246 -30.30 14.46 9.79
CA SER A 246 -30.11 15.84 9.36
C SER A 246 -28.76 16.27 9.87
N ASP A 247 -27.95 16.88 9.00
CA ASP A 247 -26.61 17.32 9.40
C ASP A 247 -26.67 18.59 10.27
N GLU A 248 -25.56 18.90 10.92
CA GLU A 248 -25.36 20.15 11.65
C GLU A 248 -25.06 21.29 10.67
N GLU A 249 -25.39 22.53 11.07
CA GLU A 249 -25.08 23.72 10.27
C GLU A 249 -23.56 23.81 9.96
N GLY A 250 -23.23 24.00 8.68
CA GLY A 250 -21.85 24.07 8.18
C GLY A 250 -21.21 22.70 7.88
N LYS A 251 -22.03 21.65 7.80
CA LYS A 251 -21.63 20.31 7.38
C LYS A 251 -22.60 19.77 6.33
N THR A 252 -22.09 18.84 5.54
CA THR A 252 -22.83 18.13 4.50
C THR A 252 -22.52 16.63 4.62
N TYR A 253 -23.53 15.78 4.37
CA TYR A 253 -23.29 14.35 4.23
C TYR A 253 -22.75 14.01 2.85
N LEU A 254 -21.67 13.24 2.82
CA LEU A 254 -21.36 12.37 1.70
C LEU A 254 -22.18 11.10 1.84
N LEU A 255 -23.00 10.78 0.85
CA LEU A 255 -23.93 9.64 0.86
C LEU A 255 -23.73 8.79 -0.38
N ALA A 256 -23.48 7.49 -0.18
CA ALA A 256 -23.62 6.47 -1.20
C ALA A 256 -24.84 5.58 -0.90
N GLU A 257 -25.77 5.49 -1.85
CA GLU A 257 -26.88 4.55 -1.76
C GLU A 257 -26.53 3.27 -2.50
N VAL A 258 -26.59 2.13 -1.82
CA VAL A 258 -26.08 0.85 -2.34
C VAL A 258 -27.19 -0.18 -2.36
N THR A 259 -27.43 -0.78 -3.52
CA THR A 259 -28.20 -2.04 -3.61
C THR A 259 -27.28 -3.16 -3.20
N PHE A 260 -27.64 -3.93 -2.18
CA PHE A 260 -26.78 -4.95 -1.57
C PHE A 260 -27.52 -6.26 -1.45
N THR A 261 -26.92 -7.36 -1.88
CA THR A 261 -27.44 -8.70 -1.73
C THR A 261 -26.46 -9.56 -0.96
N ASN A 262 -26.97 -10.29 0.03
CA ASN A 262 -26.19 -11.29 0.75
C ASN A 262 -26.10 -12.59 -0.07
N GLU A 263 -24.92 -12.88 -0.64
CA GLU A 263 -24.71 -14.10 -1.43
C GLU A 263 -24.35 -15.32 -0.58
N GLY A 264 -24.17 -15.12 0.72
CA GLY A 264 -23.85 -16.16 1.68
C GLY A 264 -24.98 -17.13 1.97
N THR A 265 -24.69 -18.05 2.89
CA THR A 265 -25.63 -19.05 3.41
C THR A 265 -26.17 -18.71 4.81
N GLU A 266 -25.65 -17.63 5.42
CA GLU A 266 -26.05 -17.13 6.74
C GLU A 266 -26.37 -15.64 6.63
N TYR A 267 -27.10 -15.09 7.60
CA TYR A 267 -27.35 -13.64 7.63
C TYR A 267 -26.03 -12.88 7.72
N CYS A 268 -26.00 -11.66 7.19
CA CYS A 268 -24.89 -10.73 7.38
C CYS A 268 -25.35 -9.44 8.08
N SER A 269 -24.42 -8.74 8.71
CA SER A 269 -24.64 -7.47 9.39
C SER A 269 -23.67 -6.43 8.82
N PRO A 270 -23.93 -5.91 7.60
CA PRO A 270 -22.96 -5.07 6.89
C PRO A 270 -22.60 -3.80 7.67
N GLY A 271 -23.50 -3.29 8.51
CA GLY A 271 -23.27 -2.16 9.41
C GLY A 271 -22.20 -2.35 10.48
N TYR A 272 -21.78 -3.60 10.74
CA TYR A 272 -20.69 -3.92 11.68
C TYR A 272 -19.55 -4.70 11.04
N ALA A 273 -19.86 -5.50 10.01
CA ALA A 273 -18.90 -6.40 9.39
C ALA A 273 -18.02 -5.73 8.34
N THR A 274 -18.42 -4.55 7.85
CA THR A 274 -17.67 -3.81 6.83
C THR A 274 -17.09 -2.53 7.40
N GLU A 275 -16.13 -1.94 6.69
CA GLU A 275 -15.57 -0.64 7.05
C GLU A 275 -15.56 0.30 5.85
N VAL A 276 -15.85 1.57 6.12
CA VAL A 276 -15.88 2.60 5.10
C VAL A 276 -15.04 3.77 5.55
N MET A 277 -14.23 4.29 4.62
CA MET A 277 -13.47 5.51 4.76
C MET A 277 -13.80 6.46 3.62
N PHE A 278 -13.90 7.75 3.92
CA PHE A 278 -14.02 8.80 2.92
C PHE A 278 -12.76 9.67 2.95
N ASN A 279 -12.21 9.95 1.77
CA ASN A 279 -11.13 10.90 1.56
C ASN A 279 -11.69 12.12 0.83
N VAL A 280 -11.44 13.31 1.36
CA VAL A 280 -11.82 14.60 0.77
C VAL A 280 -10.59 15.50 0.78
N GLY A 281 -9.96 15.64 -0.38
CA GLY A 281 -8.61 16.21 -0.46
C GLY A 281 -7.64 15.42 0.42
N GLU A 282 -6.93 16.11 1.33
CA GLU A 282 -5.99 15.49 2.28
C GLU A 282 -6.68 14.94 3.54
N ASN A 283 -7.98 15.18 3.72
CA ASN A 283 -8.69 14.81 4.94
C ASN A 283 -9.30 13.41 4.83
N THR A 284 -9.33 12.71 5.95
CA THR A 284 -9.89 11.34 6.05
C THR A 284 -11.00 11.31 7.11
N TYR A 285 -12.13 10.71 6.76
CA TYR A 285 -13.33 10.61 7.59
C TYR A 285 -13.82 9.15 7.67
N ASN A 286 -14.22 8.71 8.86
CA ASN A 286 -14.81 7.38 9.04
C ASN A 286 -16.26 7.39 8.53
N GLY A 287 -16.61 6.42 7.70
CA GLY A 287 -17.97 6.20 7.22
C GLY A 287 -18.80 5.36 8.18
N SER A 288 -20.12 5.49 8.05
CA SER A 288 -21.13 4.62 8.66
C SER A 288 -21.86 3.85 7.58
N VAL A 289 -22.25 2.62 7.88
CA VAL A 289 -23.08 1.77 7.00
C VAL A 289 -24.35 1.40 7.74
N GLU A 290 -25.50 1.73 7.16
CA GLU A 290 -26.80 1.42 7.74
C GLU A 290 -27.69 0.69 6.73
N VAL A 291 -28.37 -0.36 7.17
CA VAL A 291 -29.35 -1.07 6.33
C VAL A 291 -30.68 -0.35 6.44
N ASP A 292 -31.33 -0.11 5.31
CA ASP A 292 -32.68 0.41 5.27
C ASP A 292 -33.71 -0.66 5.66
N GLY A 293 -34.48 -0.38 6.71
CA GLY A 293 -35.62 -1.18 7.17
C GLY A 293 -36.97 -0.59 6.77
N GLY A 294 -37.01 0.31 5.79
CA GLY A 294 -38.23 0.95 5.27
C GLY A 294 -38.50 2.28 5.95
N THR A 295 -38.97 2.28 7.20
CA THR A 295 -39.28 3.55 7.92
C THR A 295 -38.13 4.07 8.78
N ARG A 296 -37.07 3.27 8.91
CA ARG A 296 -35.86 3.54 9.67
C ARG A 296 -34.71 2.78 9.04
N PHE A 297 -33.51 3.33 9.13
CA PHE A 297 -32.27 2.61 8.86
C PHE A 297 -31.52 2.35 10.16
N SER A 298 -30.70 1.30 10.18
CA SER A 298 -29.88 0.94 11.33
C SER A 298 -28.71 0.05 10.96
N LYS A 299 -27.58 0.26 11.61
CA LYS A 299 -26.42 -0.65 11.55
C LYS A 299 -26.64 -2.02 12.21
N VAL A 300 -27.65 -2.18 13.08
CA VAL A 300 -27.95 -3.47 13.74
C VAL A 300 -28.81 -4.40 12.90
N TYR A 301 -29.36 -3.91 11.80
CA TYR A 301 -30.18 -4.74 10.92
C TYR A 301 -29.30 -5.72 10.15
N SER A 302 -29.84 -6.92 9.98
CA SER A 302 -29.22 -8.00 9.23
C SER A 302 -29.89 -8.14 7.86
N VAL A 303 -29.15 -8.69 6.91
CA VAL A 303 -29.67 -9.08 5.60
C VAL A 303 -29.63 -10.60 5.52
N ASP A 304 -30.78 -11.24 5.32
CA ASP A 304 -30.88 -12.70 5.28
C ASP A 304 -30.20 -13.28 4.02
N PRO A 305 -29.86 -14.58 4.00
CA PRO A 305 -29.29 -15.22 2.81
C PRO A 305 -30.15 -14.98 1.56
N LYS A 306 -29.51 -14.51 0.49
CA LYS A 306 -30.14 -14.20 -0.81
C LYS A 306 -31.18 -13.06 -0.77
N GLU A 307 -31.28 -12.35 0.34
CA GLU A 307 -32.06 -11.13 0.43
C GLU A 307 -31.26 -9.96 -0.18
N THR A 308 -31.99 -9.07 -0.86
CA THR A 308 -31.50 -7.78 -1.33
C THR A 308 -32.06 -6.68 -0.45
N SER A 309 -31.20 -5.76 0.00
CA SER A 309 -31.55 -4.59 0.79
C SER A 309 -30.87 -3.34 0.23
N VAL A 310 -31.32 -2.17 0.68
CA VAL A 310 -30.63 -0.90 0.44
C VAL A 310 -29.73 -0.60 1.64
N LEU A 311 -28.49 -0.21 1.37
CA LEU A 311 -27.58 0.35 2.36
C LEU A 311 -27.41 1.85 2.12
N TYR A 312 -27.38 2.60 3.21
CA TYR A 312 -26.91 3.98 3.23
C TYR A 312 -25.51 3.99 3.81
N ILE A 313 -24.53 4.34 2.98
CA ILE A 313 -23.13 4.51 3.40
C ILE A 313 -22.83 5.99 3.43
N TYR A 314 -22.45 6.54 4.58
CA TYR A 314 -22.31 7.99 4.69
C TYR A 314 -21.26 8.46 5.70
N CYS A 315 -20.81 9.71 5.54
CA CYS A 315 -20.12 10.46 6.60
C CYS A 315 -20.53 11.94 6.53
N SER A 316 -20.50 12.61 7.68
CA SER A 316 -20.69 14.08 7.76
C SER A 316 -19.32 14.75 7.66
N VAL A 317 -19.19 15.69 6.73
CA VAL A 317 -17.95 16.44 6.51
C VAL A 317 -18.18 17.94 6.64
N PRO A 318 -17.24 18.72 7.21
CA PRO A 318 -17.33 20.17 7.20
C PRO A 318 -17.35 20.71 5.76
N ASP A 319 -18.21 21.69 5.47
CA ASP A 319 -18.32 22.25 4.12
C ASP A 319 -16.99 22.82 3.62
N ALA A 320 -16.18 23.38 4.53
CA ALA A 320 -14.86 23.90 4.22
C ALA A 320 -13.87 22.83 3.70
N ALA A 321 -14.13 21.54 3.96
CA ALA A 321 -13.33 20.45 3.40
C ALA A 321 -13.73 20.12 1.95
N LEU A 322 -14.97 20.40 1.54
CA LEU A 322 -15.47 20.06 0.21
C LEU A 322 -14.83 20.89 -0.92
N ASP A 323 -14.28 22.05 -0.59
CA ASP A 323 -13.55 22.90 -1.53
C ASP A 323 -12.18 22.31 -1.96
N SER A 324 -11.76 21.18 -1.37
CA SER A 324 -10.35 20.75 -1.38
C SER A 324 -9.94 19.65 -2.36
N GLY A 325 -10.83 19.16 -3.24
CA GLY A 325 -10.46 18.26 -4.34
C GLY A 325 -11.32 17.00 -4.47
N ASP A 326 -10.76 15.98 -5.11
CA ASP A 326 -11.45 14.73 -5.42
C ASP A 326 -12.00 14.05 -4.15
N ILE A 327 -13.21 13.52 -4.26
CA ILE A 327 -13.90 12.85 -3.17
C ILE A 327 -13.94 11.35 -3.46
N LYS A 328 -13.42 10.57 -2.51
CA LYS A 328 -13.27 9.12 -2.66
C LYS A 328 -13.92 8.40 -1.48
N MET A 329 -14.72 7.39 -1.77
CA MET A 329 -15.17 6.39 -0.81
C MET A 329 -14.37 5.11 -0.99
N THR A 330 -13.79 4.61 0.10
CA THR A 330 -13.17 3.28 0.19
C THR A 330 -14.06 2.40 1.05
N TRP A 331 -14.60 1.32 0.48
CA TRP A 331 -15.42 0.35 1.19
C TRP A 331 -14.72 -1.00 1.23
N THR A 332 -14.49 -1.51 2.44
CA THR A 332 -13.84 -2.79 2.68
C THR A 332 -14.85 -3.81 3.16
N VAL A 333 -14.91 -4.94 2.45
CA VAL A 333 -15.90 -6.00 2.68
C VAL A 333 -15.17 -7.32 2.92
N PRO A 334 -15.48 -8.07 4.01
CA PRO A 334 -14.92 -9.39 4.22
C PRO A 334 -15.20 -10.34 3.04
N SER A 335 -14.16 -11.04 2.59
CA SER A 335 -14.25 -11.99 1.47
C SER A 335 -14.66 -13.40 1.92
N GLU A 336 -14.80 -13.62 3.24
CA GLU A 336 -15.28 -14.88 3.81
C GLU A 336 -16.54 -14.68 4.65
N GLN A 337 -17.54 -15.54 4.43
CA GLN A 337 -18.86 -15.43 5.03
C GLN A 337 -18.84 -15.39 6.57
N GLN A 338 -17.93 -16.13 7.20
CA GLN A 338 -17.85 -16.22 8.67
C GLN A 338 -17.53 -14.88 9.35
N TYR A 339 -17.03 -13.89 8.62
CA TYR A 339 -16.75 -12.56 9.16
C TYR A 339 -17.88 -11.56 8.91
N MET A 340 -18.83 -11.89 8.01
CA MET A 340 -19.95 -11.03 7.62
C MET A 340 -21.01 -10.82 8.71
N ASN A 341 -20.93 -11.54 9.84
CA ASN A 341 -21.81 -11.40 11.01
C ASN A 341 -21.04 -11.00 12.28
N THR A 342 -19.80 -10.53 12.16
CA THR A 342 -18.96 -10.11 13.27
C THR A 342 -18.56 -8.64 13.17
N TYR A 343 -17.98 -8.08 14.23
CA TYR A 343 -17.38 -6.74 14.14
C TYR A 343 -16.12 -6.79 13.27
N TRP A 344 -16.03 -5.85 12.33
CA TRP A 344 -14.89 -5.65 11.45
C TRP A 344 -13.55 -5.69 12.18
N LYS A 345 -12.57 -6.33 11.53
CA LYS A 345 -11.16 -6.25 11.89
C LYS A 345 -10.33 -6.23 10.61
N ALA A 346 -9.36 -5.32 10.55
CA ALA A 346 -8.42 -5.20 9.43
C ALA A 346 -7.69 -6.51 9.09
N SER A 347 -7.51 -7.42 10.07
CA SER A 347 -6.86 -8.72 9.88
C SER A 347 -7.72 -9.77 9.16
N PHE A 348 -9.01 -9.50 8.92
CA PHE A 348 -9.87 -10.44 8.21
C PHE A 348 -9.54 -10.42 6.71
N PRO A 349 -9.61 -11.56 5.99
CA PRO A 349 -9.60 -11.58 4.54
C PRO A 349 -10.72 -10.68 4.00
N HIS A 350 -10.38 -9.78 3.07
CA HIS A 350 -11.29 -8.78 2.56
C HIS A 350 -10.94 -8.31 1.15
N ASP A 351 -11.97 -7.86 0.44
CA ASP A 351 -11.86 -7.07 -0.77
C ASP A 351 -12.02 -5.58 -0.40
N THR A 352 -11.33 -4.70 -1.14
CA THR A 352 -11.46 -3.25 -0.99
C THR A 352 -11.98 -2.66 -2.30
N PHE A 353 -12.97 -1.80 -2.21
CA PHE A 353 -13.60 -1.15 -3.35
C PHE A 353 -13.48 0.36 -3.21
N ILE A 354 -13.20 1.03 -4.32
CA ILE A 354 -13.02 2.47 -4.37
C ILE A 354 -14.04 3.06 -5.35
N VAL A 355 -14.81 4.02 -4.87
CA VAL A 355 -15.70 4.85 -5.69
C VAL A 355 -15.21 6.29 -5.59
N THR A 356 -15.11 6.98 -6.72
CA THR A 356 -14.74 8.41 -6.76
C THR A 356 -15.91 9.21 -7.32
N MET A 357 -16.13 10.41 -6.78
CA MET A 357 -17.14 11.36 -7.24
C MET A 357 -16.57 12.34 -8.26
#